data_AF-A0A537TJ32-F1
#
_entry.id   AF-A0A537TJ32-F1
#
_cell.length_a   1.000
_cell.length_b   1.000
_cell.length_c   1.000
_cell.angle_alpha   90.00
_cell.angle_beta   90.00
_cell.angle_gamma   90.00
#
_symmetry.space_group_name_H-M   'P 1'
#
loop_
_entity.id
_entity.type
_entity.pdbx_description
1 polymer ?
#
loop_
_entity_poly.entity_id
_entity_poly.type
_entity_poly.pdbx_seq_one_letter_code
_entity_poly.pdbx_strand_id
1 'polypeptide(L)'
;FFLPPSALRVASIALRNPLNRKRAVSLTREQFRYGFGNAVSAQESDELYERWTIPSPGKPLFEAAAANLSLNSPAKVNTGNATRGPLLLTAGGKDHTVPASITTQTLRLYRKSPAVTDVREFPDRGHSLCIDSGWQEVADTVLEWLAAQSLQGV
;
A
#
# COMPACT_ATOMS: atom_id res chain seq x y z
N PHE A 1 -4.64 -3.02 15.32
CA PHE A 1 -4.00 -4.22 14.75
C PHE A 1 -2.50 -4.14 14.96
N PHE A 2 -1.78 -5.27 15.02
CA PHE A 2 -0.32 -5.27 15.11
C PHE A 2 0.29 -4.87 13.77
N LEU A 3 1.23 -3.92 13.79
CA LEU A 3 2.02 -3.55 12.60
C LEU A 3 3.23 -4.48 12.52
N PRO A 4 3.46 -5.17 11.39
CA PRO A 4 4.65 -5.99 11.24
C PRO A 4 5.93 -5.17 11.42
N PRO A 5 7.03 -5.77 11.93
CA PRO A 5 8.28 -5.05 12.18
C PRO A 5 8.84 -4.31 10.96
N SER A 6 8.63 -4.83 9.75
CA SER A 6 9.02 -4.18 8.50
C SER A 6 8.31 -2.83 8.32
N ALA A 7 6.98 -2.81 8.47
CA ALA A 7 6.17 -1.60 8.36
C ALA A 7 6.54 -0.57 9.43
N LEU A 8 6.82 -1.02 10.66
CA LEU A 8 7.30 -0.14 11.73
C LEU A 8 8.64 0.50 11.37
N ARG A 9 9.58 -0.26 10.80
CA ARG A 9 10.86 0.26 10.35
C ARG A 9 10.68 1.30 9.24
N VAL A 10 9.84 1.06 8.24
CA VAL A 10 9.53 2.04 7.19
C VAL A 10 8.88 3.30 7.78
N ALA A 11 7.84 3.14 8.60
CA ALA A 11 7.13 4.27 9.21
C ALA A 11 8.03 5.12 10.12
N SER A 12 9.03 4.51 10.78
CA SER A 12 9.96 5.21 11.67
C SER A 12 10.73 6.34 10.98
N ILE A 13 10.94 6.25 9.66
CA ILE A 13 11.67 7.27 8.87
C ILE A 13 10.97 8.63 9.01
N ALA A 14 9.64 8.64 8.89
CA ALA A 14 8.83 9.84 9.08
C ALA A 14 8.52 10.10 10.57
N LEU A 15 8.10 9.08 11.32
CA LEU A 15 7.53 9.24 12.66
C LEU A 15 8.55 9.56 13.76
N ARG A 16 9.84 9.27 13.56
CA ARG A 16 10.89 9.53 14.57
C ARG A 16 11.08 11.01 14.89
N ASN A 17 10.68 11.92 14.00
CA ASN A 17 10.75 13.36 14.22
C ASN A 17 9.35 13.97 14.10
N PRO A 18 8.73 14.42 15.22
CA PRO A 18 7.39 15.01 15.21
C PRO A 18 7.22 16.22 14.27
N LEU A 19 8.31 16.95 13.98
CA LEU A 19 8.28 18.07 13.03
C LEU A 19 7.96 17.63 11.60
N ASN A 20 8.21 16.36 11.26
CA ASN A 20 7.88 15.80 9.94
C ASN A 20 6.37 15.81 9.67
N ARG A 21 5.52 15.92 10.70
CA ARG A 21 4.07 16.09 10.52
C ARG A 21 3.72 17.30 9.63
N LYS A 22 4.56 18.33 9.61
CA LYS A 22 4.35 19.56 8.83
C LYS A 22 5.36 19.73 7.69
N ARG A 23 6.11 18.69 7.33
CA ARG A 23 7.19 18.75 6.32
C ARG A 23 7.02 17.65 5.27
N ALA A 24 7.71 17.83 4.15
CA ALA A 24 7.98 16.74 3.23
C ALA A 24 9.15 15.89 3.75
N VAL A 25 9.06 14.57 3.56
CA VAL A 25 10.08 13.60 3.95
C VAL A 25 10.50 12.86 2.67
N SER A 26 11.81 12.85 2.40
CA SER A 26 12.39 12.04 1.34
C SER A 26 13.03 10.80 1.92
N LEU A 27 12.88 9.68 1.22
CA LEU A 27 13.64 8.48 1.51
C LEU A 27 15.06 8.64 0.97
N THR A 28 16.05 8.05 1.64
CA THR A 28 17.34 7.76 0.99
C THR A 28 17.19 6.58 0.05
N ARG A 29 18.17 6.39 -0.83
CA ARG A 29 18.25 5.24 -1.74
C ARG A 29 18.17 3.89 -1.00
N GLU A 30 18.87 3.77 0.13
CA GLU A 30 18.81 2.58 1.00
C GLU A 30 17.44 2.37 1.65
N GLN A 31 16.80 3.46 2.09
CA GLN A 31 15.46 3.41 2.68
C GLN A 31 14.41 3.02 1.64
N PHE A 32 14.52 3.56 0.43
CA PHE A 32 13.69 3.17 -0.70
C PHE A 32 13.90 1.70 -1.06
N ARG A 33 15.16 1.24 -1.14
CA ARG A 33 15.45 -0.18 -1.37
C ARG A 33 14.84 -1.08 -0.30
N TYR A 34 14.87 -0.67 0.96
CA TYR A 34 14.26 -1.46 2.03
C TYR A 34 12.72 -1.46 1.99
N GLY A 35 12.09 -0.32 1.74
CA GLY A 35 10.63 -0.19 1.82
C GLY A 35 9.88 -0.47 0.51
N PHE A 36 10.48 -0.08 -0.62
CA PHE A 36 9.87 -0.10 -1.94
C PHE A 36 10.48 -1.17 -2.85
N GLY A 37 11.80 -1.13 -3.05
CA GLY A 37 12.53 -1.96 -4.00
C GLY A 37 13.11 -3.26 -3.41
N ASN A 38 12.53 -3.80 -2.33
CA ASN A 38 13.13 -4.91 -1.59
C ASN A 38 12.98 -6.27 -2.29
N ALA A 39 12.02 -6.38 -3.20
CA ALA A 39 11.73 -7.58 -3.97
C ALA A 39 12.36 -7.58 -5.37
N VAL A 40 13.12 -6.53 -5.71
CA VAL A 40 13.79 -6.38 -7.00
C VAL A 40 15.31 -6.28 -6.87
N SER A 41 16.01 -6.35 -8.01
CA SER A 41 17.47 -6.20 -8.03
C SER A 41 17.90 -4.85 -7.44
N ALA A 42 19.14 -4.77 -6.97
CA ALA A 42 19.71 -3.50 -6.47
C ALA A 42 19.68 -2.42 -7.55
N GLN A 43 20.10 -2.79 -8.77
CA GLN A 43 20.08 -1.90 -9.93
C GLN A 43 18.68 -1.38 -10.23
N GLU A 44 17.68 -2.26 -10.29
CA GLU A 44 16.31 -1.85 -10.60
C GLU A 44 15.72 -0.96 -9.50
N SER A 45 15.91 -1.33 -8.22
CA SER A 45 15.55 -0.47 -7.10
C SER A 45 16.18 0.92 -7.21
N ASP A 46 17.41 0.96 -7.71
CA ASP A 46 18.17 2.19 -7.89
C ASP A 46 17.65 3.05 -9.05
N GLU A 47 17.27 2.42 -10.16
CA GLU A 47 16.65 3.10 -11.30
C GLU A 47 15.26 3.63 -10.94
N LEU A 48 14.46 2.85 -10.21
CA LEU A 48 13.15 3.27 -9.71
C LEU A 48 13.28 4.45 -8.74
N TYR A 49 14.27 4.43 -7.85
CA TYR A 49 14.50 5.52 -6.93
C TYR A 49 14.73 6.84 -7.66
N GLU A 50 15.64 6.85 -8.65
CA GLU A 50 15.97 8.06 -9.42
C GLU A 50 14.81 8.56 -10.27
N ARG A 51 13.99 7.65 -10.81
CA ARG A 51 12.90 8.03 -11.70
C ARG A 51 11.67 8.54 -10.96
N TRP A 52 11.35 7.93 -9.81
CA TRP A 52 10.02 8.06 -9.21
C TRP A 52 10.00 8.68 -7.82
N THR A 53 11.15 8.79 -7.15
CA THR A 53 11.15 9.31 -5.77
C THR A 53 11.02 10.83 -5.75
N ILE A 54 10.01 11.30 -5.02
CA ILE A 54 9.86 12.71 -4.66
C ILE A 54 9.65 12.83 -3.14
N PRO A 55 9.98 13.98 -2.52
CA PRO A 55 9.60 14.24 -1.14
C PRO A 55 8.07 14.14 -0.97
N SER A 56 7.60 13.32 -0.02
CA SER A 56 6.16 13.15 0.24
C SER A 56 5.76 13.82 1.57
N PRO A 57 4.52 14.33 1.70
CA PRO A 57 4.08 14.95 2.95
C PRO A 57 4.09 13.92 4.09
N GLY A 58 4.67 14.27 5.24
CA GLY A 58 4.70 13.36 6.40
C GLY A 58 3.35 13.22 7.11
N LYS A 59 2.47 14.23 7.02
CA LYS A 59 1.18 14.29 7.73
C LYS A 59 0.34 13.00 7.64
N PRO A 60 0.11 12.38 6.46
CA PRO A 60 -0.72 11.18 6.36
C PRO A 60 -0.19 10.00 7.17
N LEU A 61 1.14 9.85 7.32
CA LEU A 61 1.73 8.78 8.13
C LEU A 61 1.42 8.97 9.62
N PHE A 62 1.42 10.21 10.12
CA PHE A 62 1.01 10.51 11.49
C PHE A 62 -0.49 10.25 11.71
N GLU A 63 -1.33 10.57 10.72
CA GLU A 63 -2.77 10.31 10.78
C GLU A 63 -3.07 8.81 10.75
N ALA A 64 -2.39 8.04 9.90
CA ALA A 64 -2.49 6.58 9.86
C ALA A 64 -2.02 5.93 11.17
N ALA A 65 -0.88 6.37 11.72
CA ALA A 65 -0.36 5.83 12.98
C ALA A 65 -1.29 6.09 14.17
N ALA A 66 -1.96 7.24 14.21
CA ALA A 66 -2.91 7.59 15.27
C ALA A 66 -4.35 7.14 14.98
N ALA A 67 -4.62 6.50 13.83
CA ALA A 67 -5.98 6.30 13.34
C ALA A 67 -6.88 5.50 14.30
N ASN A 68 -6.31 4.53 15.02
CA ASN A 68 -7.06 3.69 15.97
C ASN A 68 -7.32 4.39 17.32
N LEU A 69 -6.73 5.56 17.57
CA LEU A 69 -6.87 6.31 18.83
C LEU A 69 -7.95 7.40 18.77
N SER A 70 -8.55 7.63 17.59
CA SER A 70 -9.55 8.68 17.39
C SER A 70 -10.80 8.14 16.69
N LEU A 71 -11.97 8.36 17.31
CA LEU A 71 -13.27 8.06 16.70
C LEU A 71 -13.56 8.90 15.44
N ASN A 72 -12.91 10.06 15.33
CA ASN A 72 -12.98 11.00 14.21
C ASN A 72 -11.64 11.08 13.47
N SER A 73 -10.97 9.95 13.28
CA SER A 73 -9.70 9.89 12.55
C SER A 73 -9.85 10.46 11.12
N PRO A 74 -8.94 11.34 10.66
CA PRO A 74 -8.86 11.74 9.26
C PRO A 74 -8.66 10.56 8.29
N ALA A 75 -8.14 9.43 8.79
CA ALA A 75 -7.95 8.21 8.01
C ALA A 75 -9.18 7.28 8.00
N LYS A 76 -10.35 7.73 8.51
CA LYS A 76 -11.58 6.92 8.55
C LYS A 76 -12.11 6.64 7.15
N VAL A 77 -12.41 5.37 6.87
CA VAL A 77 -13.01 4.91 5.61
C VAL A 77 -14.47 4.51 5.85
N ASN A 78 -15.37 4.86 4.94
CA ASN A 78 -16.77 4.43 4.99
C ASN A 78 -16.93 2.98 4.49
N THR A 79 -16.45 2.02 5.28
CA THR A 79 -16.50 0.59 4.92
C THR A 79 -17.91 -0.01 4.98
N GLY A 80 -18.88 0.73 5.52
CA GLY A 80 -20.30 0.39 5.53
C GLY A 80 -21.08 0.86 4.29
N ASN A 81 -20.42 1.50 3.32
CA ASN A 81 -21.05 1.93 2.07
C ASN A 81 -21.52 0.72 1.24
N ALA A 82 -22.81 0.40 1.32
CA ALA A 82 -23.39 -0.74 0.62
C ALA A 82 -23.57 -0.52 -0.90
N THR A 83 -23.43 0.71 -1.39
CA THR A 83 -23.67 1.07 -2.80
C THR A 83 -22.37 1.25 -3.61
N ARG A 84 -21.22 0.87 -3.06
CA ARG A 84 -19.95 0.91 -3.80
C ARG A 84 -19.90 -0.15 -4.91
N GLY A 85 -19.07 0.08 -5.92
CA GLY A 85 -18.72 -0.95 -6.89
C GLY A 85 -17.83 -2.07 -6.31
N PRO A 86 -17.54 -3.12 -7.12
CA PRO A 86 -16.58 -4.16 -6.79
C PRO A 86 -15.21 -3.58 -6.36
N LEU A 87 -14.53 -4.26 -5.43
CA LEU A 87 -13.20 -3.87 -4.94
C LEU A 87 -12.26 -5.08 -5.03
N LEU A 88 -11.14 -4.91 -5.72
CA LEU A 88 -10.02 -5.84 -5.67
C LEU A 88 -8.90 -5.24 -4.81
N LEU A 89 -8.55 -5.93 -3.73
CA LEU A 89 -7.39 -5.61 -2.90
C LEU A 89 -6.17 -6.38 -3.44
N THR A 90 -5.11 -5.69 -3.83
CA THR A 90 -3.84 -6.30 -4.26
C THR A 90 -2.80 -6.22 -3.14
N ALA A 91 -2.03 -7.29 -2.94
CA ALA A 91 -1.02 -7.38 -1.88
C ALA A 91 0.31 -7.94 -2.41
N GLY A 92 1.43 -7.30 -2.06
CA GLY A 92 2.76 -7.87 -2.24
C GLY A 92 3.16 -8.72 -1.04
N GLY A 93 3.48 -10.00 -1.24
CA GLY A 93 3.87 -10.91 -0.16
C GLY A 93 5.18 -10.51 0.54
N LYS A 94 6.07 -9.81 -0.19
CA LYS A 94 7.35 -9.29 0.33
C LYS A 94 7.27 -7.80 0.67
N ASP A 95 6.11 -7.16 0.64
CA ASP A 95 5.98 -5.72 0.91
C ASP A 95 6.41 -5.37 2.35
N HIS A 96 7.41 -4.50 2.47
CA HIS A 96 7.88 -3.99 3.77
C HIS A 96 7.16 -2.72 4.24
N THR A 97 6.48 -1.99 3.35
CA THR A 97 5.76 -0.75 3.63
C THR A 97 4.31 -1.02 4.05
N VAL A 98 3.57 -1.80 3.25
CA VAL A 98 2.21 -2.26 3.54
C VAL A 98 2.16 -3.80 3.41
N PRO A 99 2.66 -4.54 4.42
CA PRO A 99 2.73 -6.00 4.35
C PRO A 99 1.36 -6.63 4.07
N ALA A 100 1.33 -7.74 3.32
CA ALA A 100 0.10 -8.44 2.91
C ALA A 100 -0.90 -8.69 4.05
N SER A 101 -0.41 -8.95 5.27
CA SER A 101 -1.25 -9.09 6.46
C SER A 101 -2.18 -7.88 6.69
N ILE A 102 -1.76 -6.65 6.39
CA ILE A 102 -2.58 -5.42 6.50
C ILE A 102 -3.68 -5.42 5.44
N THR A 103 -3.37 -5.81 4.21
CA THR A 103 -4.36 -5.92 3.13
C THR A 103 -5.41 -6.98 3.45
N THR A 104 -5.01 -8.13 3.96
CA THR A 104 -5.92 -9.19 4.40
C THR A 104 -6.84 -8.77 5.55
N GLN A 105 -6.39 -7.85 6.42
CA GLN A 105 -7.27 -7.27 7.44
C GLN A 105 -8.26 -6.28 6.86
N THR A 106 -7.83 -5.52 5.86
CA THR A 106 -8.68 -4.57 5.15
C THR A 106 -9.89 -5.28 4.56
N LEU A 107 -9.70 -6.49 4.01
CA LEU A 107 -10.81 -7.36 3.58
C LEU A 107 -11.85 -7.60 4.69
N ARG A 108 -11.41 -7.82 5.95
CA ARG A 108 -12.32 -8.05 7.09
C ARG A 108 -13.15 -6.81 7.42
N LEU A 109 -12.68 -5.61 7.12
CA LEU A 109 -13.46 -4.38 7.32
C LEU A 109 -14.67 -4.30 6.40
N TYR A 110 -14.61 -4.96 5.23
CA TYR A 110 -15.67 -5.01 4.23
C TYR A 110 -16.58 -6.24 4.35
N ARG A 111 -16.38 -7.14 5.32
CA ARG A 111 -17.14 -8.40 5.45
C ARG A 111 -18.66 -8.27 5.59
N LYS A 112 -19.16 -7.07 5.93
CA LYS A 112 -20.59 -6.76 6.06
C LYS A 112 -21.19 -6.11 4.80
N SER A 113 -20.35 -5.76 3.83
CA SER A 113 -20.76 -5.16 2.57
C SER A 113 -21.34 -6.24 1.65
N PRO A 114 -22.48 -6.00 0.98
CA PRO A 114 -22.98 -6.89 -0.06
C PRO A 114 -22.20 -6.79 -1.37
N ALA A 115 -21.47 -5.69 -1.59
CA ALA A 115 -20.62 -5.53 -2.77
C ALA A 115 -19.39 -6.46 -2.75
N VAL A 116 -19.00 -6.94 -3.94
CA VAL A 116 -17.84 -7.83 -4.13
C VAL A 116 -16.58 -7.21 -3.53
N THR A 117 -15.85 -8.00 -2.74
CA THR A 117 -14.50 -7.66 -2.26
C THR A 117 -13.63 -8.88 -2.40
N ASP A 118 -12.67 -8.81 -3.32
CA ASP A 118 -11.69 -9.86 -3.51
C ASP A 118 -10.32 -9.41 -3.05
N VAL A 119 -9.44 -10.37 -2.79
CA VAL A 119 -8.03 -10.12 -2.52
C VAL A 119 -7.18 -10.97 -3.44
N ARG A 120 -6.12 -10.38 -3.98
CA ARG A 120 -5.09 -11.07 -4.75
C ARG A 120 -3.73 -10.76 -4.15
N GLU A 121 -3.05 -11.80 -3.70
CA GLU A 121 -1.67 -11.70 -3.24
C GLU A 121 -0.71 -12.14 -4.34
N PHE A 122 0.39 -11.40 -4.49
CA PHE A 122 1.53 -11.73 -5.33
C PHE A 122 2.72 -12.06 -4.40
N PRO A 123 2.97 -13.34 -4.09
CA PRO A 123 3.88 -13.75 -3.02
C PRO A 123 5.30 -13.18 -3.16
N ASP A 124 5.76 -13.04 -4.41
CA ASP A 124 7.13 -12.60 -4.71
C ASP A 124 7.29 -11.09 -4.90
N ARG A 125 6.21 -10.31 -4.82
CA ARG A 125 6.23 -8.86 -5.10
C ARG A 125 6.40 -8.02 -3.83
N GLY A 126 7.07 -6.89 -3.99
CA GLY A 126 7.28 -5.87 -2.96
C GLY A 126 6.31 -4.69 -3.13
N HIS A 127 6.61 -3.56 -2.50
CA HIS A 127 5.74 -2.38 -2.57
C HIS A 127 5.82 -1.66 -3.94
N SER A 128 6.88 -1.89 -4.72
CA SER A 128 7.03 -1.35 -6.08
C SER A 128 6.18 -2.06 -7.15
N LEU A 129 5.30 -3.01 -6.77
CA LEU A 129 4.61 -3.93 -7.70
C LEU A 129 3.84 -3.29 -8.86
N CYS A 130 3.53 -1.99 -8.78
CA CYS A 130 2.83 -1.25 -9.84
C CYS A 130 3.76 -0.50 -10.81
N ILE A 131 5.07 -0.47 -10.54
CA ILE A 131 6.05 0.31 -11.30
C ILE A 131 7.37 -0.44 -11.57
N ASP A 132 7.59 -1.59 -10.93
CA ASP A 132 8.75 -2.45 -11.19
C ASP A 132 8.55 -3.37 -12.39
N SER A 133 9.59 -4.05 -12.84
CA SER A 133 9.61 -4.97 -13.98
C SER A 133 8.53 -6.06 -13.96
N GLY A 134 7.93 -6.34 -12.80
CA GLY A 134 6.81 -7.26 -12.64
C GLY A 134 5.43 -6.66 -12.88
N TRP A 135 5.31 -5.34 -13.10
CA TRP A 135 4.03 -4.63 -13.09
C TRP A 135 3.00 -5.18 -14.09
N GLN A 136 3.46 -5.76 -15.21
CA GLN A 136 2.58 -6.32 -16.25
C GLN A 136 1.75 -7.49 -15.72
N GLU A 137 2.33 -8.40 -14.94
CA GLU A 137 1.59 -9.52 -14.32
C GLU A 137 0.48 -9.00 -13.39
N VAL A 138 0.77 -7.94 -12.64
CA VAL A 138 -0.19 -7.29 -11.75
C VAL A 138 -1.32 -6.66 -12.56
N ALA A 139 -0.98 -5.94 -13.63
CA ALA A 139 -1.95 -5.30 -14.51
C ALA A 139 -2.86 -6.32 -15.20
N ASP A 140 -2.29 -7.38 -15.80
CA ASP A 140 -3.04 -8.43 -16.48
C ASP A 140 -4.01 -9.13 -15.51
N THR A 141 -3.55 -9.45 -14.29
CA THR A 141 -4.42 -10.03 -13.26
C THR A 141 -5.59 -9.13 -12.88
N VAL A 142 -5.37 -7.81 -12.81
CA VAL A 142 -6.42 -6.83 -12.52
C VAL A 142 -7.39 -6.72 -13.69
N LEU A 143 -6.90 -6.73 -14.94
CA LEU A 143 -7.73 -6.68 -16.15
C LEU A 143 -8.60 -7.93 -16.29
N GLU A 144 -8.05 -9.11 -16.04
CA GLU A 144 -8.80 -10.37 -16.01
C GLU A 144 -9.91 -10.32 -14.95
N TRP A 145 -9.61 -9.81 -13.76
CA TRP A 145 -10.60 -9.66 -12.70
C TRP A 145 -11.71 -8.67 -13.10
N LEU A 146 -11.37 -7.51 -13.68
CA LEU A 146 -12.35 -6.54 -14.17
C LEU A 146 -13.27 -7.13 -15.24
N ALA A 147 -12.71 -7.88 -16.19
CA ALA A 147 -13.48 -8.58 -17.21
C ALA A 147 -14.46 -9.59 -16.59
N ALA A 148 -14.04 -10.31 -15.54
CA ALA A 148 -14.90 -11.23 -14.80
C ALA A 148 -16.03 -10.50 -14.03
N GLN A 149 -15.85 -9.23 -13.65
CA GLN A 149 -16.90 -8.40 -13.04
C GLN A 149 -17.91 -7.86 -14.06
N SER A 150 -17.79 -8.19 -15.35
CA SER A 150 -18.54 -7.55 -16.44
C SER A 150 -18.34 -6.03 -16.51
N LEU A 151 -17.21 -5.54 -16.00
CA LEU A 151 -16.78 -4.15 -16.05
C LEU A 151 -15.75 -4.02 -17.18
N GLN A 152 -16.21 -4.08 -18.44
CA GLN A 152 -15.35 -3.71 -19.56
C GLN A 152 -15.27 -2.18 -19.61
N GLY A 153 -14.05 -1.66 -19.67
CA GLY A 153 -13.79 -0.23 -19.85
C GLY A 153 -14.55 0.30 -21.06
N VAL A 154 -15.18 1.46 -20.86
CA VAL A 154 -15.82 2.25 -21.93
C VAL A 154 -14.80 2.59 -23.01
#